data_AF-A0A2G9RTG9-F1
#
_entry.id   AF-A0A2G9RTG9-F1
#
_cell.length_a   1.000
_cell.length_b   1.000
_cell.length_c   1.000
_cell.angle_alpha   90.00
_cell.angle_beta   90.00
_cell.angle_gamma   90.00
#
_symmetry.space_group_name_H-M   'P 1'
#
loop_
_entity.id
_entity.type
_entity.pdbx_description
1 polymer ?
#
loop_
_entity_poly.entity_id
_entity_poly.type
_entity_poly.pdbx_seq_one_letter_code
_entity_poly.pdbx_strand_id
1 'polypeptide(L)'
;MQLLAGVKLCTGRVLTNHPHYEDKTLRDRTKQVYQVYAKRAPEDVHGVLRSFGTDYVILEDSICYERRHGRGCRLRDLLDINNDHTMDGPGENDPDLRPSPFPRFCDEIKKDSLAYTKYFTRVFKNRTFNVYRLSRKAPVK
;
A
#
# COMPACT_ATOMS: atom_id res chain seq x y z
N MET A 1 -0.19 14.79 3.22
CA MET A 1 1.27 14.78 3.51
C MET A 1 1.64 15.02 4.98
N GLN A 2 0.70 15.20 5.91
CA GLN A 2 1.04 15.54 7.30
C GLN A 2 1.80 14.40 8.04
N LEU A 3 1.42 13.13 7.83
CA LEU A 3 2.05 11.99 8.51
C LEU A 3 3.54 11.85 8.21
N LEU A 4 3.90 11.83 6.92
CA LEU A 4 5.29 11.63 6.50
C LEU A 4 6.21 12.74 7.03
N ALA A 5 5.77 13.99 6.97
CA ALA A 5 6.51 15.12 7.55
C ALA A 5 6.71 14.95 9.06
N GLY A 6 5.66 14.54 9.79
CA GLY A 6 5.76 14.23 11.23
C GLY A 6 6.75 13.11 11.53
N VAL A 7 6.73 12.01 10.76
CA VAL A 7 7.70 10.91 10.90
C VAL A 7 9.13 11.42 10.71
N LYS A 8 9.39 12.25 9.67
CA LYS A 8 10.71 12.81 9.43
C LYS A 8 11.20 13.69 10.58
N LEU A 9 10.36 14.61 11.04
CA LEU A 9 10.72 15.56 12.10
C LEU A 9 10.93 14.88 13.45
N CYS A 10 10.05 13.95 13.84
CA CYS A 10 10.11 13.32 15.16
C CYS A 10 11.14 12.19 15.26
N THR A 11 11.52 11.56 14.15
CA THR A 11 12.40 10.36 14.19
C THR A 11 13.71 10.52 13.44
N GLY A 12 13.87 11.58 12.64
CA GLY A 12 15.01 11.77 11.74
C GLY A 12 15.07 10.79 10.56
N ARG A 13 14.20 9.78 10.52
CA ARG A 13 14.24 8.69 9.52
C ARG A 13 14.03 9.22 8.10
N VAL A 14 14.66 8.55 7.14
CA VAL A 14 14.46 8.81 5.71
C VAL A 14 13.08 8.33 5.30
N LEU A 15 12.38 9.12 4.49
CA LEU A 15 11.08 8.77 3.93
C LEU A 15 11.29 8.17 2.55
N THR A 16 10.71 7.00 2.31
CA THR A 16 10.76 6.37 0.99
C THR A 16 9.74 6.96 0.03
N ASN A 17 8.65 7.54 0.54
CA ASN A 17 7.67 8.25 -0.25
C ASN A 17 7.65 9.74 0.09
N HIS A 18 7.61 10.57 -0.95
CA HIS A 18 7.46 12.03 -0.87
C HIS A 18 6.63 12.47 -2.08
N PRO A 19 5.28 12.43 -1.98
CA PRO A 19 4.42 12.54 -3.14
C PRO A 19 4.33 14.00 -3.61
N HIS A 20 5.21 14.35 -4.55
CA HIS A 20 5.19 15.62 -5.28
C HIS A 20 4.63 15.41 -6.67
N TYR A 21 3.69 16.27 -7.05
CA TYR A 21 3.02 16.17 -8.33
C TYR A 21 3.91 16.65 -9.48
N GLU A 22 4.83 17.57 -9.24
CA GLU A 22 5.60 18.22 -10.30
C GLU A 22 6.68 17.27 -10.88
N ASP A 23 7.25 16.40 -10.06
CA ASP A 23 8.36 15.52 -10.43
C ASP A 23 7.88 14.13 -10.88
N LYS A 24 8.21 13.74 -12.11
CA LYS A 24 7.82 12.44 -12.68
C LYS A 24 8.35 11.25 -11.87
N THR A 25 9.61 11.31 -11.46
CA THR A 25 10.25 10.20 -10.72
C THR A 25 9.61 10.01 -9.35
N LEU A 26 9.19 11.09 -8.69
CA LEU A 26 8.46 11.02 -7.42
C LEU A 26 7.03 10.50 -7.60
N ARG A 27 6.35 10.86 -8.70
CA ARG A 27 5.04 10.27 -9.04
C ARG A 27 5.16 8.76 -9.28
N ASP A 28 6.13 8.34 -10.09
CA ASP A 28 6.36 6.93 -10.40
C ASP A 28 6.70 6.12 -9.15
N ARG A 29 7.51 6.68 -8.24
CA ARG A 29 7.79 6.07 -6.93
C ARG A 29 6.52 5.97 -6.08
N THR A 30 5.73 7.03 -6.01
CA THR A 30 4.47 7.04 -5.24
C THR A 30 3.53 5.94 -5.73
N LYS A 31 3.39 5.79 -7.06
CA LYS A 31 2.58 4.76 -7.71
C LYS A 31 2.99 3.34 -7.30
N GLN A 32 4.29 3.09 -7.16
CA GLN A 32 4.82 1.80 -6.71
C GLN A 32 4.61 1.58 -5.20
N VAL A 33 4.94 2.56 -4.36
CA VAL A 33 4.79 2.43 -2.90
C VAL A 33 3.33 2.30 -2.49
N TYR A 34 2.40 2.96 -3.20
CA TYR A 34 0.96 2.90 -2.92
C TYR A 34 0.31 1.57 -3.28
N GLN A 35 1.04 0.62 -3.88
CA GLN A 35 0.54 -0.74 -4.11
C GLN A 35 0.17 -1.47 -2.81
N VAL A 36 0.61 -0.97 -1.64
CA VAL A 36 0.12 -1.40 -0.31
C VAL A 36 -1.39 -1.23 -0.13
N TYR A 37 -2.06 -0.37 -0.90
CA TYR A 37 -3.51 -0.15 -0.87
C TYR A 37 -4.26 -0.91 -1.99
N ALA A 38 -3.53 -1.60 -2.86
CA ALA A 38 -4.09 -2.32 -4.00
C ALA A 38 -4.42 -3.79 -3.66
N LYS A 39 -5.00 -4.50 -4.64
CA LYS A 39 -5.12 -5.96 -4.63
C LYS A 39 -3.83 -6.60 -5.15
N ARG A 40 -2.87 -6.89 -4.25
CA ARG A 40 -1.53 -7.36 -4.59
C ARG A 40 -1.04 -8.42 -3.61
N ALA A 41 -0.18 -9.32 -4.11
CA ALA A 41 0.48 -10.33 -3.29
C ALA A 41 1.40 -9.69 -2.23
N PRO A 42 1.54 -10.29 -1.04
CA PRO A 42 2.42 -9.76 -0.02
C PRO A 42 3.90 -9.74 -0.43
N GLU A 43 4.32 -10.71 -1.24
CA GLU A 43 5.68 -10.79 -1.78
C GLU A 43 6.00 -9.64 -2.73
N ASP A 44 5.09 -9.33 -3.66
CA ASP A 44 5.24 -8.22 -4.61
C ASP A 44 5.37 -6.88 -3.87
N VAL A 45 4.49 -6.65 -2.90
CA VAL A 45 4.51 -5.41 -2.10
C VAL A 45 5.78 -5.32 -1.27
N HIS A 46 6.22 -6.43 -0.65
CA HIS A 46 7.48 -6.48 0.08
C HIS A 46 8.67 -6.19 -0.82
N GLY A 47 8.74 -6.80 -2.00
CA GLY A 47 9.80 -6.59 -2.98
C GLY A 47 9.90 -5.14 -3.44
N VAL A 48 8.77 -4.51 -3.76
CA VAL A 48 8.71 -3.07 -4.12
C VAL A 48 9.17 -2.19 -2.96
N LEU A 49 8.69 -2.43 -1.75
CA LEU A 49 9.10 -1.62 -0.60
C LEU A 49 10.60 -1.79 -0.29
N ARG A 50 11.13 -3.00 -0.44
CA ARG A 50 12.55 -3.31 -0.23
C ARG A 50 13.45 -2.73 -1.31
N SER A 51 13.01 -2.65 -2.57
CA SER A 51 13.81 -2.01 -3.63
C SER A 51 14.07 -0.52 -3.34
N PHE A 52 13.18 0.13 -2.58
CA PHE A 52 13.37 1.50 -2.07
C PHE A 52 14.04 1.59 -0.69
N GLY A 53 14.55 0.48 -0.14
CA GLY A 53 15.19 0.46 1.17
C GLY A 53 14.23 0.67 2.35
N THR A 54 12.93 0.39 2.17
CA THR A 54 11.94 0.56 3.24
C THR A 54 12.16 -0.46 4.36
N ASP A 55 12.28 0.00 5.60
CA ASP A 55 12.33 -0.85 6.80
C ASP A 55 10.99 -0.98 7.52
N TYR A 56 10.14 0.04 7.42
CA TYR A 56 8.83 0.12 8.05
C TYR A 56 7.81 0.66 7.07
N VAL A 57 6.61 0.08 7.08
CA VAL A 57 5.44 0.59 6.36
C VAL A 57 4.38 1.00 7.37
N ILE A 58 3.77 2.16 7.13
CA ILE A 58 2.65 2.68 7.92
C ILE A 58 1.40 2.61 7.06
N LEU A 59 0.40 1.87 7.50
CA LEU A 59 -0.91 1.81 6.86
C LEU A 59 -1.90 2.63 7.67
N GLU A 60 -2.66 3.46 6.96
CA GLU A 60 -3.70 4.31 7.53
C GLU A 60 -5.08 3.71 7.22
N ASP A 61 -5.88 3.49 8.25
CA ASP A 61 -7.24 2.95 8.08
C ASP A 61 -8.15 3.94 7.33
N SER A 62 -7.91 5.25 7.47
CA SER A 62 -8.57 6.30 6.70
C SER A 62 -8.34 6.16 5.19
N ILE A 63 -7.19 5.65 4.76
CA ILE A 63 -6.85 5.45 3.35
C ILE A 63 -7.33 4.08 2.88
N CYS A 64 -7.05 3.02 3.66
CA CYS A 64 -7.49 1.65 3.34
C CYS A 64 -9.02 1.57 3.17
N TYR A 65 -9.77 2.33 3.98
CA TYR A 65 -11.22 2.31 4.03
C TYR A 65 -11.87 3.64 3.63
N GLU A 66 -11.21 4.43 2.79
CA GLU A 66 -11.76 5.69 2.31
C GLU A 66 -13.15 5.49 1.66
N ARG A 67 -14.12 6.31 2.10
CA ARG A 67 -15.54 6.28 1.67
C ARG A 67 -16.08 7.65 1.26
N ARG A 68 -15.29 8.73 1.39
CA ARG A 68 -15.65 10.10 1.00
C ARG A 68 -15.88 10.23 -0.49
N HIS A 69 -15.11 9.51 -1.29
CA HIS A 69 -15.21 9.54 -2.75
C HIS A 69 -16.06 8.38 -3.27
N GLY A 70 -16.86 8.66 -4.30
CA GLY A 70 -17.61 7.64 -5.04
C GLY A 70 -16.68 6.66 -5.75
N ARG A 71 -17.24 5.51 -6.16
CA ARG A 71 -16.54 4.51 -6.98
C ARG A 71 -15.99 5.15 -8.26
N GLY A 72 -14.76 4.83 -8.62
CA GLY A 72 -14.00 5.43 -9.73
C GLY A 72 -13.07 6.57 -9.30
N CYS A 73 -13.34 7.21 -8.15
CA CYS A 73 -12.55 8.36 -7.66
C CYS A 73 -11.78 8.06 -6.37
N ARG A 74 -11.89 6.86 -5.79
CA ARG A 74 -11.14 6.46 -4.59
C ARG A 74 -9.72 6.07 -4.97
N LEU A 75 -8.75 6.29 -4.08
CA LEU A 75 -7.35 5.87 -4.32
C LEU A 75 -7.25 4.38 -4.72
N ARG A 76 -7.96 3.50 -3.99
CA ARG A 76 -7.97 2.07 -4.27
C ARG A 76 -8.51 1.73 -5.67
N ASP A 77 -9.46 2.52 -6.17
CA ASP A 77 -10.05 2.30 -7.49
C ASP A 77 -9.07 2.67 -8.59
N LEU A 78 -8.39 3.82 -8.42
CA LEU A 78 -7.35 4.26 -9.34
C LEU A 78 -6.20 3.25 -9.40
N LEU A 79 -5.83 2.66 -8.26
CA LEU A 79 -4.83 1.59 -8.21
C LEU A 79 -5.32 0.29 -8.86
N ASP A 80 -6.59 -0.07 -8.66
CA ASP A 80 -7.17 -1.26 -9.29
C ASP A 80 -7.19 -1.11 -10.82
N ILE A 81 -7.74 0.00 -11.34
CA ILE A 81 -7.75 0.31 -12.77
C ILE A 81 -6.34 0.29 -13.34
N ASN A 82 -5.38 0.92 -12.65
CA ASN A 82 -4.00 0.95 -13.09
C ASN A 82 -3.31 -0.43 -13.13
N ASN A 83 -3.86 -1.41 -12.42
CA ASN A 83 -3.39 -2.79 -12.39
C ASN A 83 -4.26 -3.72 -13.26
N ASP A 84 -5.12 -3.16 -14.11
CA ASP A 84 -6.11 -3.87 -14.93
C ASP A 84 -7.10 -4.69 -14.09
N HIS A 85 -7.40 -4.23 -12.88
CA HIS A 85 -8.26 -4.93 -11.93
C HIS A 85 -9.64 -4.27 -11.79
N THR A 86 -10.66 -5.09 -11.59
CA THR A 86 -12.01 -4.62 -11.26
C THR A 86 -12.05 -3.95 -9.87
N MET A 87 -12.75 -2.83 -9.80
CA MET A 87 -12.94 -2.04 -8.58
C MET A 87 -13.91 -2.70 -7.62
N ASP A 88 -13.80 -2.38 -6.33
CA ASP A 88 -14.72 -2.87 -5.31
C ASP A 88 -16.06 -2.12 -5.28
N GLY A 89 -17.11 -2.83 -4.86
CA GLY A 89 -18.44 -2.27 -4.62
C GLY A 89 -19.34 -2.23 -5.86
N PRO A 90 -20.60 -1.79 -5.70
CA PRO A 90 -21.58 -1.81 -6.78
C PRO A 90 -21.23 -0.83 -7.89
N GLY A 91 -21.49 -1.23 -9.13
CA GLY A 91 -21.30 -0.43 -10.34
C GLY A 91 -20.62 -1.23 -11.45
N GLU A 92 -20.74 -0.74 -12.68
CA GLU A 92 -20.17 -1.38 -13.87
C GLU A 92 -18.65 -1.16 -13.92
N ASN A 93 -17.90 -2.19 -14.27
CA ASN A 93 -16.47 -2.07 -14.59
C ASN A 93 -16.34 -1.92 -16.11
N ASP A 94 -15.26 -1.30 -16.55
CA ASP A 94 -14.85 -1.36 -17.95
C ASP A 94 -14.68 -2.85 -18.36
N PRO A 95 -15.20 -3.27 -19.54
CA PRO A 95 -15.11 -4.65 -20.01
C PRO A 95 -13.69 -5.24 -20.03
N ASP A 96 -12.67 -4.40 -20.19
CA ASP A 96 -11.28 -4.84 -20.28
C ASP A 96 -10.65 -5.18 -18.91
N LEU A 97 -11.31 -4.80 -17.80
CA LEU A 97 -10.81 -5.05 -16.44
C LEU A 97 -11.12 -6.48 -15.98
N ARG A 98 -10.13 -7.13 -15.35
CA ARG A 98 -10.25 -8.49 -14.82
C ARG A 98 -10.31 -8.53 -13.29
N PRO A 99 -10.93 -9.54 -12.67
CA PRO A 99 -10.79 -9.74 -11.23
C PRO A 99 -9.33 -9.96 -10.83
N SER A 100 -8.90 -9.33 -9.74
CA SER A 100 -7.58 -9.60 -9.16
C SER A 100 -7.53 -11.02 -8.58
N PRO A 101 -6.43 -11.77 -8.80
CA PRO A 101 -6.21 -13.06 -8.14
C PRO A 101 -5.88 -12.91 -6.65
N PHE A 102 -5.50 -11.71 -6.21
CA PHE A 102 -5.17 -11.40 -4.83
C PHE A 102 -6.26 -10.59 -4.16
N PRO A 103 -6.51 -10.81 -2.85
CA PRO A 103 -7.36 -9.94 -2.04
C PRO A 103 -6.71 -8.56 -1.80
N ARG A 104 -7.49 -7.65 -1.22
CA ARG A 104 -7.03 -6.31 -0.81
C ARG A 104 -5.95 -6.42 0.27
N PHE A 105 -4.78 -5.85 0.02
CA PHE A 105 -3.63 -5.98 0.93
C PHE A 105 -3.93 -5.46 2.35
N CYS A 106 -4.59 -4.30 2.46
CA CYS A 106 -4.97 -3.70 3.75
C CYS A 106 -5.78 -4.62 4.67
N ASP A 107 -6.61 -5.49 4.10
CA ASP A 107 -7.49 -6.37 4.86
C ASP A 107 -6.77 -7.63 5.30
N GLU A 108 -5.99 -8.22 4.41
CA GLU A 108 -5.28 -9.46 4.71
C GLU A 108 -4.10 -9.27 5.67
N ILE A 109 -3.35 -8.18 5.55
CA ILE A 109 -2.18 -7.95 6.42
C ILE A 109 -2.55 -7.87 7.91
N LYS A 110 -3.81 -7.53 8.22
CA LYS A 110 -4.31 -7.45 9.59
C LYS A 110 -4.69 -8.81 10.19
N LYS A 111 -4.87 -9.84 9.36
CA LYS A 111 -5.30 -11.19 9.77
C LYS A 111 -4.16 -12.06 10.31
N ASP A 112 -2.94 -11.53 10.36
CA ASP A 112 -1.76 -12.20 10.91
C ASP A 112 -1.49 -13.59 10.30
N SER A 113 -1.84 -13.78 9.01
CA SER A 113 -1.63 -15.04 8.29
C SER A 113 -0.15 -15.27 7.96
N LEU A 114 0.27 -16.53 7.85
CA LEU A 114 1.67 -16.90 7.55
C LEU A 114 2.19 -16.30 6.23
N ALA A 115 1.30 -16.13 5.25
CA ALA A 115 1.64 -15.50 3.96
C ALA A 115 2.09 -14.04 4.11
N TYR A 116 1.60 -13.33 5.14
CA TYR A 116 1.95 -11.93 5.41
C TYR A 116 3.01 -11.80 6.49
N THR A 117 2.93 -12.58 7.57
CA THR A 117 3.86 -12.47 8.72
C THR A 117 5.30 -12.86 8.38
N LYS A 118 5.50 -13.66 7.32
CA LYS A 118 6.82 -13.91 6.70
C LYS A 118 7.52 -12.62 6.23
N TYR A 119 6.75 -11.64 5.77
CA TYR A 119 7.26 -10.39 5.17
C TYR A 119 7.07 -9.18 6.09
N PHE A 120 6.01 -9.16 6.90
CA PHE A 120 5.56 -8.00 7.67
C PHE A 120 5.29 -8.38 9.13
N THR A 121 6.01 -7.77 10.07
CA THR A 121 5.77 -7.95 11.50
C THR A 121 5.12 -6.68 12.05
N ARG A 122 3.90 -6.77 12.58
CA ARG A 122 3.22 -5.62 13.20
C ARG A 122 3.98 -5.20 14.46
N VAL A 123 4.43 -3.95 14.52
CA VAL A 123 5.20 -3.39 15.65
C VAL A 123 4.45 -2.31 16.41
N PHE A 124 3.40 -1.75 15.81
CA PHE A 124 2.52 -0.79 16.45
C PHE A 124 1.14 -0.82 15.81
N LYS A 125 0.11 -0.58 16.63
CA LYS A 125 -1.27 -0.40 16.19
C LYS A 125 -1.95 0.60 17.10
N ASN A 126 -2.69 1.53 16.51
CA ASN A 126 -3.71 2.30 17.21
C ASN A 126 -5.00 2.33 16.36
N ARG A 127 -5.93 3.24 16.68
CA ARG A 127 -7.21 3.35 15.95
C ARG A 127 -7.07 3.75 14.48
N THR A 128 -5.96 4.39 14.11
CA THR A 128 -5.76 4.99 12.77
C THR A 128 -4.62 4.34 12.01
N PHE A 129 -3.54 3.98 12.70
CA PHE A 129 -2.27 3.55 12.12
C PHE A 129 -1.94 2.12 12.50
N ASN A 130 -1.49 1.36 11.52
CA ASN A 130 -0.85 0.07 11.70
C ASN A 130 0.57 0.16 11.13
N VAL A 131 1.58 -0.11 11.96
CA VAL A 131 2.98 -0.05 11.55
C VAL A 131 3.55 -1.46 11.50
N TYR A 132 4.14 -1.80 10.36
CA TYR A 132 4.76 -3.09 10.12
C TYR A 132 6.24 -2.90 9.83
N ARG A 133 7.07 -3.68 10.50
CA ARG A 133 8.48 -3.86 10.16
C ARG A 133 8.59 -4.88 9.05
N LEU A 134 9.38 -4.58 8.03
CA LEU A 134 9.63 -5.52 6.93
C LEU A 134 10.71 -6.53 7.32
N SER A 135 10.60 -7.78 6.84
CA SER A 135 11.65 -8.78 6.98
C SER A 135 12.82 -8.48 6.03
N ARG A 136 14.06 -8.71 6.46
CA ARG A 136 15.28 -8.39 5.68
C ARG A 136 15.69 -9.49 4.69
N LYS A 137 15.01 -10.64 4.72
CA LYS A 137 15.38 -11.78 3.87
C LYS A 137 15.00 -11.48 2.41
N ALA A 138 15.97 -11.61 1.50
CA ALA A 138 15.68 -11.81 0.10
C ALA A 138 14.81 -13.09 -0.02
N PRO A 139 13.74 -13.10 -0.82
CA PRO A 139 13.06 -14.35 -1.12
C PRO A 139 14.10 -15.28 -1.77
N VAL A 140 14.32 -16.43 -1.13
CA VAL A 140 15.07 -17.53 -1.73
C VAL A 140 14.30 -17.93 -2.97
N LYS A 141 14.93 -17.76 -4.15
CA LYS A 141 14.42 -18.26 -5.43
C LYS A 141 14.31 -19.78 -5.39
#